data_AF-A0A0F8VZ43-F1
#
_entry.id   AF-A0A0F8VZ43-F1
#
_cell.length_a   1.000
_cell.length_b   1.000
_cell.length_c   1.000
_cell.angle_alpha   90.00
_cell.angle_beta   90.00
_cell.angle_gamma   90.00
#
_symmetry.space_group_name_H-M   'P 1'
#
loop_
_entity.id
_entity.type
_entity.pdbx_description
1 polymer ?
#
loop_
_entity_poly.entity_id
_entity_poly.type
_entity_poly.pdbx_seq_one_letter_code
_entity_poly.pdbx_strand_id
1 'polypeptide(L)' 'MRTYRRRVLKMRGTRTHGYGRVGQHRKSGQRAGRGKTTQWKKSKKSYYLKQKELGFP' A
#
# COMPACT_ATOMS: atom_id res chain seq x y z
N MET A 1 -6.48 -11.70 24.39
CA MET A 1 -5.28 -10.83 24.37
C MET A 1 -4.41 -11.19 23.17
N ARG A 2 -3.78 -10.24 22.48
CA ARG A 2 -2.96 -10.56 21.28
C ARG A 2 -1.70 -11.33 21.69
N THR A 3 -1.47 -12.50 21.11
CA THR A 3 -0.36 -13.41 21.44
C THR A 3 1.01 -12.83 21.12
N TYR A 4 1.13 -12.05 20.04
CA TYR A 4 2.40 -11.45 19.61
C TYR A 4 2.38 -9.93 19.71
N ARG A 5 3.52 -9.35 20.12
CA ARG A 5 3.70 -7.90 20.17
C ARG A 5 3.52 -7.26 18.78
N ARG A 6 2.93 -6.07 18.74
CA ARG A 6 2.79 -5.29 17.49
C ARG A 6 4.18 -4.88 16.99
N ARG A 7 4.42 -4.96 15.68
CA ARG A 7 5.67 -4.50 15.04
C ARG A 7 6.04 -3.06 15.43
N VAL A 8 5.04 -2.21 15.64
CA VAL A 8 5.21 -0.81 16.08
C VAL A 8 6.10 -0.70 17.32
N LEU A 9 5.95 -1.59 18.31
CA LEU A 9 6.75 -1.58 19.52
C LEU A 9 8.24 -1.84 19.23
N LYS A 10 8.53 -2.76 18.32
CA LYS A 10 9.90 -3.08 17.89
C LYS A 10 10.53 -1.96 17.04
N MET A 11 9.71 -1.14 16.38
CA MET A 11 10.16 -0.07 15.50
C MET A 11 10.26 1.30 16.19
N ARG A 12 9.96 1.41 17.48
CA ARG A 12 10.20 2.65 18.25
C ARG A 12 11.70 2.96 18.22
N GLY A 13 12.06 4.23 18.04
CA GLY A 13 13.45 4.65 17.85
C GLY A 13 13.98 4.51 16.42
N THR A 14 13.25 3.83 15.52
CA THR A 14 13.61 3.84 14.09
C THR A 14 13.03 5.07 13.40
N ARG A 15 13.84 5.75 12.57
CA ARG A 15 13.46 7.03 11.95
C ARG A 15 12.24 6.95 11.03
N THR A 16 12.07 5.83 10.32
CA THR A 16 11.09 5.74 9.22
C THR A 16 10.00 4.70 9.44
N HIS A 17 10.03 3.93 10.54
CA HIS A 17 9.10 2.82 10.78
C HIS A 17 8.98 1.83 9.60
N GLY A 18 10.04 1.72 8.78
CA GLY A 18 10.07 0.85 7.59
C GLY A 18 9.46 1.44 6.32
N TYR A 19 9.04 2.71 6.31
CA TYR A 19 8.46 3.36 5.12
C TYR A 19 9.48 3.91 4.12
N GLY A 20 10.77 3.63 4.32
CA GLY A 20 11.86 4.19 3.51
C GLY A 20 12.18 5.66 3.84
N ARG A 21 13.33 6.14 3.37
CA ARG A 21 13.82 7.50 3.70
C ARG A 21 13.26 8.59 2.78
N VAL A 22 13.00 8.27 1.50
CA VAL A 22 12.65 9.26 0.46
C VAL A 22 11.14 9.31 0.22
N GLY A 23 10.52 8.18 -0.18
CA GLY A 23 9.10 8.15 -0.55
C GLY A 23 8.13 8.27 0.63
N GLN A 24 8.53 7.75 1.81
CA GLN A 24 7.78 7.71 3.07
C GLN A 24 6.30 7.25 2.92
N HIS A 25 5.54 7.28 4.02
CA HIS A 25 4.10 7.04 3.99
C HIS A 25 3.36 8.36 3.90
N ARG A 26 2.55 8.52 2.84
CA ARG A 26 1.74 9.71 2.54
C ARG A 26 0.28 9.31 2.33
N LYS A 27 -0.56 10.30 2.03
CA LYS A 27 -2.02 10.15 1.87
C LYS A 27 -2.39 9.49 0.53
N SER A 28 -3.63 9.69 0.07
CA SER A 28 -4.20 9.05 -1.12
C SER A 28 -3.43 9.28 -2.42
N GLY A 29 -2.68 10.39 -2.55
CA GLY A 29 -1.84 10.65 -3.72
C GLY A 29 -0.82 9.53 -3.97
N GLN A 30 -0.16 9.03 -2.91
CA GLN A 30 0.79 7.92 -3.03
C GLN A 30 0.12 6.60 -3.46
N ARG A 31 -1.17 6.44 -3.13
CA ARG A 31 -1.97 5.27 -3.54
C ARG A 31 -2.58 5.43 -4.93
N ALA A 32 -2.34 6.57 -5.60
CA ALA A 32 -3.00 7.03 -6.81
C ALA A 32 -4.54 7.05 -6.68
N GLY A 33 -5.05 7.69 -5.62
CA GLY A 33 -6.49 7.79 -5.36
C GLY A 33 -7.00 6.79 -4.32
N ARG A 34 -8.33 6.80 -4.09
CA ARG A 34 -9.01 5.88 -3.16
C ARG A 34 -9.69 4.77 -3.96
N GLY A 35 -9.73 3.55 -3.43
CA GLY A 35 -10.45 2.44 -4.06
C GLY A 35 -10.03 2.16 -5.51
N LYS A 36 -11.02 1.95 -6.38
CA LYS A 36 -10.84 1.58 -7.79
C LYS A 36 -10.73 2.77 -8.76
N THR A 37 -10.65 4.02 -8.26
CA THR A 37 -10.75 5.25 -9.09
C THR A 37 -9.76 5.33 -10.25
N THR A 38 -8.53 4.83 -10.10
CA THR A 38 -7.47 4.93 -11.12
C THR A 38 -7.13 3.61 -11.83
N GLN A 39 -7.98 2.57 -11.69
CA GLN A 39 -7.74 1.25 -12.26
C GLN A 39 -7.90 1.22 -13.79
N TRP A 40 -8.87 0.46 -14.32
CA TRP A 40 -9.03 0.14 -15.75
C TRP A 40 -8.79 1.30 -16.73
N LYS A 41 -9.31 2.50 -16.42
CA LYS A 41 -9.31 3.65 -17.33
C LYS A 41 -8.15 4.64 -17.13
N LYS A 42 -7.23 4.42 -16.19
CA LYS A 42 -6.17 5.38 -15.82
C LYS A 42 -4.84 4.66 -15.50
N SER A 43 -4.06 5.19 -14.56
CA SER A 43 -2.66 4.82 -14.30
C SER A 43 -2.44 3.40 -13.75
N LYS A 44 -3.46 2.70 -13.26
CA LYS A 44 -3.36 1.32 -12.77
C LYS A 44 -3.98 0.28 -13.70
N LYS A 45 -4.10 0.58 -15.00
CA LYS A 45 -4.65 -0.33 -16.01
C LYS A 45 -3.91 -1.67 -16.08
N SER A 46 -2.58 -1.66 -16.04
CA SER A 46 -1.75 -2.88 -16.09
C SER A 46 -2.05 -3.82 -14.93
N TYR A 47 -2.11 -3.30 -13.70
CA TYR A 47 -2.50 -4.07 -12.52
C TYR A 47 -3.91 -4.64 -12.66
N TYR A 48 -4.88 -3.83 -13.10
CA TYR A 48 -6.26 -4.28 -13.29
C TYR A 48 -6.36 -5.45 -14.30
N LEU A 49 -5.70 -5.33 -15.45
CA LEU A 49 -5.68 -6.38 -16.47
C LEU A 49 -5.09 -7.68 -15.93
N LYS A 50 -3.97 -7.61 -15.19
CA LYS A 50 -3.35 -8.79 -14.60
C LYS A 50 -4.25 -9.47 -13.56
N GLN A 51 -4.97 -8.69 -12.75
CA GLN A 51 -5.93 -9.25 -11.80
C GLN A 51 -7.07 -10.00 -12.50
N LYS A 52 -7.57 -9.46 -13.63
CA LYS A 52 -8.61 -10.12 -14.44
C LYS A 52 -8.14 -11.42 -15.07
N GLU A 53 -6.92 -11.45 -15.60
CA GLU A 53 -6.30 -12.67 -16.12
C GLU A 53 -6.22 -13.78 -15.06
N LEU A 54 -5.87 -13.40 -13.82
CA LEU A 54 -5.77 -14.31 -12.69
C LEU A 54 -7.14 -14.71 -12.08
N GLY A 55 -8.26 -14.29 -12.67
CA GLY A 55 -9.60 -14.62 -12.19
C GLY A 55 -10.05 -13.88 -10.93
N PHE A 56 -9.32 -12.87 -10.48
CA PHE A 56 -9.73 -12.04 -9.34
C PHE A 56 -10.76 -10.98 -9.76
N PRO A 57 -11.77 -10.69 -8.91
CA PRO A 57 -12.84 -9.72 -9.22
C PRO A 57 -12.39 -8.26 -9.42
#